data_AF-A0A429E4R7-F1
#
_entry.id   AF-A0A429E4R7-F1
#
_cell.length_a   1.000
_cell.length_b   1.000
_cell.length_c   1.000
_cell.angle_alpha   90.00
_cell.angle_beta   90.00
_cell.angle_gamma   90.00
#
_symmetry.space_group_name_H-M   'P 1'
#
loop_
_entity.id
_entity.type
_entity.pdbx_description
1 polymer ?
#
loop_
_entity_poly.entity_id
_entity_poly.type
_entity_poly.pdbx_seq_one_letter_code
_entity_poly.pdbx_strand_id
1 'polypeptide(L)'
;MTAWLAEHMTVHGGFGILVAVMLLPALEAALPVIGALLPGQTAVVLGGMLAWHGHVSVEATLLVAVAGALLGNLAGYAVGRRWRARFLAPLFRGERRRRYTRRALGLIEQRGGRAVFVGRFTAVLRTLVPTLCGATGMPLRRYLLWSAASSAVWAPAFVLIGYVMGPAGPG
;
A
#
# COMPACT_ATOMS: atom_id res chain seq x y z
N MET A 1 13.69 17.41 0.51
CA MET A 1 13.11 16.19 1.12
C MET A 1 13.49 14.92 0.37
N THR A 2 13.60 14.95 -0.97
CA THR A 2 14.10 13.82 -1.80
C THR A 2 15.60 13.54 -1.62
N ALA A 3 16.43 14.57 -1.46
CA ALA A 3 17.88 14.42 -1.28
C ALA A 3 18.29 13.77 0.05
N TRP A 4 17.63 14.13 1.15
CA TRP A 4 17.95 13.61 2.49
C TRP A 4 17.62 12.11 2.63
N LEU A 5 16.57 11.62 1.95
CA LEU A 5 16.22 10.20 1.92
C LEU A 5 17.22 9.39 1.08
N ALA A 6 17.72 9.95 -0.03
CA ALA A 6 18.75 9.30 -0.85
C ALA A 6 20.08 9.18 -0.10
N GLU A 7 20.47 10.22 0.64
CA GLU A 7 21.73 10.28 1.40
C GLU A 7 21.70 9.39 2.66
N HIS A 8 20.54 9.21 3.32
CA HIS A 8 20.39 8.25 4.42
C HIS A 8 20.25 6.79 3.95
N MET A 9 19.85 6.55 2.69
CA MET A 9 19.72 5.20 2.12
C MET A 9 21.06 4.61 1.65
N THR A 10 22.07 5.43 1.36
CA THR A 10 23.41 4.99 0.95
C THR A 10 24.31 4.53 2.12
N VAL A 11 23.99 4.93 3.36
CA VAL A 11 24.82 4.63 4.55
C VAL A 11 24.64 3.21 5.10
N HIS A 12 23.56 2.49 4.74
CA HIS A 12 23.26 1.14 5.26
C HIS A 12 23.35 -0.01 4.22
N GLY A 13 23.83 0.27 3.01
CA GLY A 13 23.90 -0.72 1.92
C GLY A 13 22.52 -1.21 1.45
N GLY A 14 22.50 -2.09 0.44
CA GLY A 14 21.28 -2.59 -0.22
C GLY A 14 20.20 -3.13 0.74
N PHE A 15 20.58 -3.58 1.93
CA PHE A 15 19.67 -4.02 2.98
C PHE A 15 18.77 -2.90 3.52
N GLY A 16 19.30 -1.68 3.75
CA GLY A 16 18.52 -0.54 4.24
C GLY A 16 17.41 -0.12 3.25
N ILE A 17 17.70 -0.22 1.95
CA ILE A 17 16.74 0.04 0.87
C ILE A 17 15.61 -0.98 0.90
N LEU A 18 15.94 -2.28 1.03
CA LEU A 18 14.93 -3.35 1.09
C LEU A 18 14.03 -3.21 2.33
N VAL A 19 14.62 -2.86 3.48
CA VAL A 19 13.88 -2.60 4.72
C VAL A 19 12.91 -1.45 4.54
N ALA A 20 13.32 -0.34 3.93
CA ALA A 20 12.45 0.81 3.67
C ALA A 20 11.31 0.49 2.67
N VAL A 21 11.62 -0.24 1.59
CA VAL A 21 10.64 -0.71 0.59
C VAL A 21 9.61 -1.64 1.22
N MET A 22 9.98 -2.41 2.24
CA MET A 22 9.06 -3.27 2.99
C MET A 22 8.22 -2.48 4.00
N LEU A 23 8.87 -1.68 4.84
CA LEU A 23 8.25 -1.05 6.01
C LEU A 23 7.35 0.12 5.65
N LEU A 24 7.71 0.94 4.68
CA LEU A 24 6.95 2.16 4.38
C LEU A 24 5.55 1.84 3.82
N PRO A 25 5.38 0.94 2.85
CA PRO A 25 4.05 0.50 2.41
C PRO A 25 3.27 -0.24 3.52
N ALA A 26 3.98 -1.02 4.34
CA ALA A 26 3.36 -1.76 5.44
C ALA A 26 2.77 -0.83 6.51
N LEU A 27 3.54 0.18 6.92
CA LEU A 27 3.12 1.21 7.87
C LEU A 27 2.02 2.10 7.30
N GLU A 28 2.11 2.45 6.02
CA GLU A 28 1.11 3.26 5.33
C GLU A 28 -0.26 2.59 5.31
N ALA A 29 -0.30 1.29 5.01
CA ALA A 29 -1.54 0.53 5.00
C ALA A 29 -2.07 0.19 6.41
N ALA A 30 -1.19 0.13 7.42
CA ALA A 30 -1.55 -0.10 8.82
C ALA A 30 -2.10 1.15 9.53
N LEU A 31 -1.68 2.36 9.12
CA LEU A 31 -2.04 3.62 9.77
C LEU A 31 -2.70 4.59 8.77
N PRO A 32 -4.04 4.61 8.63
CA PRO A 32 -4.73 5.43 7.62
C PRO A 32 -4.50 6.95 7.76
N VAL A 33 -4.15 7.43 8.96
CA VAL A 33 -3.98 8.86 9.29
C VAL A 33 -2.51 9.32 9.13
N ILE A 34 -1.53 8.41 9.30
CA ILE A 34 -0.10 8.71 9.16
C ILE A 34 0.43 8.24 7.79
N GLY A 35 -0.19 7.21 7.22
CA GLY A 35 0.16 6.63 5.93
C GLY A 35 -0.04 7.55 4.74
N ALA A 36 -0.98 8.50 4.80
CA ALA A 36 -1.14 9.50 3.74
C ALA A 36 0.09 10.41 3.56
N LEU A 37 1.00 10.44 4.54
CA LEU A 37 2.26 11.19 4.53
C LEU A 37 3.49 10.29 4.29
N LEU A 38 3.37 8.97 4.44
CA LEU A 38 4.45 8.01 4.22
C LEU A 38 4.38 7.54 2.77
N PRO A 39 5.34 7.91 1.92
CA PRO A 39 5.21 7.68 0.50
C PRO A 39 5.67 6.25 0.17
N GLY A 40 4.88 5.24 0.53
CA GLY A 40 5.15 3.85 0.17
C GLY A 40 5.27 3.67 -1.35
N GLN A 41 4.51 4.46 -2.12
CA GLN A 41 4.69 4.58 -3.58
C GLN A 41 6.07 5.08 -3.95
N THR A 42 6.53 6.18 -3.35
CA THR A 42 7.86 6.75 -3.65
C THR A 42 8.97 5.81 -3.23
N ALA A 43 8.84 5.08 -2.12
CA ALA A 43 9.83 4.08 -1.70
C ALA A 43 9.96 2.95 -2.74
N VAL A 44 8.84 2.42 -3.25
CA VAL A 44 8.83 1.36 -4.27
C VAL A 44 9.40 1.86 -5.60
N VAL A 45 9.06 3.09 -6.01
CA VAL A 45 9.61 3.72 -7.22
C VAL A 45 11.12 3.97 -7.08
N LEU A 46 11.57 4.53 -5.95
CA LEU A 46 12.99 4.73 -5.66
C LEU A 46 13.74 3.40 -5.59
N GLY A 47 13.15 2.35 -5.03
CA GLY A 47 13.73 1.01 -5.02
C GLY A 47 13.94 0.46 -6.44
N GLY A 48 12.98 0.69 -7.34
CA GLY A 48 13.12 0.34 -8.77
C GLY A 48 14.24 1.13 -9.45
N MET A 49 14.32 2.43 -9.17
CA MET A 49 15.36 3.31 -9.70
C MET A 49 16.76 2.91 -9.21
N LEU A 50 16.92 2.59 -7.92
CA LEU A 50 18.19 2.11 -7.36
C LEU A 50 18.56 0.72 -7.91
N ALA A 51 17.57 -0.10 -8.28
CA ALA A 51 17.82 -1.37 -8.96
C ALA A 51 18.38 -1.17 -10.37
N TRP A 52 17.97 -0.11 -11.08
CA TRP A 52 18.54 0.25 -12.38
C TRP A 52 20.03 0.59 -12.28
N HIS A 53 20.43 1.36 -11.27
CA HIS A 53 21.83 1.71 -11.02
C HIS A 53 22.68 0.56 -10.45
N GLY A 54 22.11 -0.65 -10.29
CA GLY A 54 22.84 -1.83 -9.83
C GLY A 54 23.08 -1.88 -8.31
N HIS A 55 22.46 -0.99 -7.53
CA HIS A 55 22.61 -1.00 -6.06
C HIS A 55 21.84 -2.14 -5.38
N VAL A 56 20.75 -2.62 -6.00
CA VAL A 56 19.92 -3.73 -5.52
C VAL A 56 19.41 -4.56 -6.70
N SER A 57 19.18 -5.86 -6.53
CA SER A 57 18.61 -6.70 -7.58
C SER A 57 17.13 -6.37 -7.81
N VAL A 58 16.71 -6.23 -9.07
CA VAL A 58 15.31 -5.92 -9.42
C VAL A 58 14.34 -7.01 -8.94
N GLU A 59 14.77 -8.28 -8.95
CA GLU A 59 13.98 -9.42 -8.48
C GLU A 59 13.70 -9.31 -6.98
N ALA A 60 14.72 -9.00 -6.16
CA ALA A 60 14.52 -8.80 -4.72
C ALA A 60 13.62 -7.59 -4.44
N THR A 61 13.80 -6.49 -5.17
CA THR A 61 12.94 -5.30 -5.03
C THR A 61 11.47 -5.64 -5.33
N LEU A 62 11.20 -6.42 -6.39
CA LEU A 62 9.86 -6.88 -6.72
C LEU A 62 9.25 -7.75 -5.60
N LEU A 63 9.99 -8.75 -5.13
CA LEU A 63 9.53 -9.67 -4.09
C LEU A 63 9.22 -8.93 -2.79
N VAL A 64 10.12 -8.05 -2.36
CA VAL A 64 9.97 -7.28 -1.12
C VAL A 64 8.83 -6.26 -1.24
N ALA A 65 8.66 -5.61 -2.39
CA ALA A 65 7.55 -4.68 -2.62
C ALA A 65 6.19 -5.39 -2.58
N VAL A 66 6.07 -6.56 -3.20
CA VAL A 66 4.84 -7.38 -3.16
C VAL A 66 4.55 -7.84 -1.73
N ALA A 67 5.57 -8.34 -1.02
CA ALA A 67 5.45 -8.80 0.36
C ALA A 67 5.05 -7.66 1.31
N GLY A 68 5.72 -6.51 1.23
CA GLY A 68 5.39 -5.32 2.02
C GLY A 68 3.97 -4.82 1.77
N ALA A 69 3.54 -4.78 0.50
CA ALA A 69 2.17 -4.42 0.13
C ALA A 69 1.14 -5.41 0.73
N LEU A 70 1.40 -6.71 0.65
CA LEU A 70 0.54 -7.74 1.25
C LEU A 70 0.46 -7.66 2.77
N LEU A 71 1.60 -7.49 3.44
CA LEU A 71 1.66 -7.39 4.91
C LEU A 71 0.95 -6.13 5.40
N GLY A 72 1.15 -5.00 4.74
CA GLY A 72 0.45 -3.75 5.04
C GLY A 72 -1.07 -3.89 4.93
N ASN A 73 -1.53 -4.55 3.87
CA ASN A 73 -2.95 -4.83 3.66
C ASN A 73 -3.54 -5.70 4.77
N LEU A 74 -2.81 -6.76 5.14
CA LEU A 74 -3.23 -7.65 6.21
C LEU A 74 -3.28 -6.90 7.55
N ALA A 75 -2.30 -6.05 7.83
CA ALA A 75 -2.28 -5.20 9.02
C ALA A 75 -3.48 -4.24 9.04
N GLY A 76 -3.75 -3.52 7.94
CA GLY A 76 -4.91 -2.63 7.83
C GLY A 76 -6.24 -3.38 8.01
N TYR A 77 -6.37 -4.58 7.43
CA TYR A 77 -7.53 -5.44 7.66
C TYR A 77 -7.66 -5.88 9.13
N ALA A 78 -6.57 -6.27 9.78
CA ALA A 78 -6.57 -6.68 11.18
C ALA A 78 -6.94 -5.51 12.10
N VAL A 79 -6.40 -4.30 11.85
CA VAL A 79 -6.74 -3.07 12.55
C VAL A 79 -8.24 -2.77 12.40
N GLY A 80 -8.76 -2.80 11.17
CA GLY A 80 -10.18 -2.61 10.91
C GLY A 80 -11.07 -3.62 11.63
N ARG A 81 -10.64 -4.89 11.66
CA ARG A 81 -11.37 -5.98 12.33
C ARG A 81 -11.34 -5.87 13.85
N ARG A 82 -10.24 -5.40 14.44
CA ARG A 82 -10.06 -5.24 15.89
C ARG A 82 -10.74 -3.96 16.42
N TRP A 83 -10.72 -2.87 15.65
CA TRP A 83 -11.18 -1.54 16.06
C TRP A 83 -12.48 -1.09 15.36
N ARG A 84 -13.31 -2.05 14.95
CA ARG A 84 -14.59 -1.86 14.22
C ARG A 84 -15.38 -0.62 14.64
N ALA A 85 -15.75 -0.56 15.92
CA ALA A 85 -16.61 0.49 16.46
C ALA A 85 -15.95 1.88 16.38
N ARG A 86 -14.64 1.96 16.63
CA ARG A 86 -13.87 3.22 16.63
C ARG A 86 -13.60 3.76 15.24
N PHE A 87 -13.46 2.91 14.22
CA PHE A 87 -13.28 3.36 12.83
C PHE A 87 -14.60 3.70 12.15
N LEU A 88 -15.64 2.91 12.38
CA LEU A 88 -16.95 3.15 11.77
C LEU A 88 -17.61 4.42 12.32
N ALA A 89 -17.47 4.72 13.61
CA ALA A 89 -18.07 5.90 14.25
C ALA A 89 -17.75 7.23 13.53
N PRO A 90 -16.47 7.62 13.29
CA PRO A 90 -16.14 8.84 12.55
C PRO A 90 -16.40 8.75 11.04
N LEU A 91 -16.40 7.54 10.43
CA LEU A 91 -16.73 7.36 9.01
C LEU A 91 -18.22 7.57 8.70
N PHE A 92 -19.08 7.47 9.70
CA PHE A 92 -20.51 7.77 9.61
C PHE A 92 -20.91 9.15 10.16
N ARG A 93 -19.94 9.98 10.56
CA ARG A 93 -20.19 11.37 10.96
C ARG A 93 -20.38 12.25 9.70
N GLY A 94 -21.57 12.84 9.59
CA GLY A 94 -21.99 13.71 8.49
C GLY A 94 -22.60 12.97 7.28
N GLU A 95 -23.69 13.52 6.73
CA GLU A 95 -24.48 12.95 5.62
C GLU A 95 -23.61 12.54 4.40
N ARG A 96 -22.63 13.39 4.05
CA ARG A 96 -21.77 13.20 2.88
C ARG A 96 -20.83 12.00 3.03
N ARG A 97 -20.12 11.90 4.16
CA ARG A 97 -19.25 10.76 4.51
C ARG A 97 -20.06 9.48 4.65
N ARG A 98 -21.23 9.55 5.29
CA ARG A 98 -22.15 8.42 5.43
C ARG A 98 -22.61 7.86 4.08
N ARG A 99 -22.89 8.73 3.10
CA ARG A 99 -23.26 8.33 1.73
C ARG A 99 -22.10 7.67 0.98
N TYR A 100 -20.88 8.21 1.09
CA TYR A 100 -19.68 7.60 0.48
C TYR A 100 -19.34 6.25 1.11
N THR A 101 -19.36 6.17 2.45
CA THR A 101 -19.12 4.92 3.19
C THR A 101 -20.17 3.87 2.83
N ARG A 102 -21.47 4.20 2.84
CA ARG A 102 -22.54 3.28 2.41
C ARG A 102 -22.39 2.82 0.96
N ARG A 103 -21.98 3.71 0.04
CA ARG A 103 -21.69 3.31 -1.34
C ARG A 103 -20.48 2.39 -1.43
N ALA A 104 -19.40 2.66 -0.70
CA ALA A 104 -18.22 1.79 -0.68
C ALA A 104 -18.56 0.41 -0.09
N LEU A 105 -19.33 0.37 1.00
CA LEU A 105 -19.85 -0.85 1.61
C LEU A 105 -20.75 -1.62 0.65
N GLY A 106 -21.72 -0.96 0.04
CA GLY A 106 -22.62 -1.56 -0.95
C GLY A 106 -21.88 -2.05 -2.19
N LEU A 107 -20.81 -1.38 -2.62
CA LEU A 107 -19.95 -1.84 -3.73
C LEU A 107 -19.12 -3.08 -3.32
N ILE A 108 -18.66 -3.16 -2.07
CA ILE A 108 -17.96 -4.35 -1.55
C ILE A 108 -18.95 -5.52 -1.40
N GLU A 109 -20.18 -5.28 -0.96
CA GLU A 109 -21.24 -6.30 -0.90
C GLU A 109 -21.66 -6.76 -2.30
N GLN A 110 -21.92 -5.84 -3.24
CA GLN A 110 -22.41 -6.15 -4.58
C GLN A 110 -21.34 -6.70 -5.52
N ARG A 111 -20.12 -6.12 -5.51
CA ARG A 111 -19.03 -6.50 -6.43
C ARG A 111 -18.00 -7.41 -5.77
N GLY A 112 -18.09 -7.65 -4.46
CA GLY A 112 -17.19 -8.52 -3.72
C GLY A 112 -15.74 -8.04 -3.82
N GLY A 113 -14.84 -8.99 -4.05
CA GLY A 113 -13.41 -8.69 -4.11
C GLY A 113 -12.93 -7.93 -5.35
N ARG A 114 -13.75 -7.83 -6.42
CA ARG A 114 -13.41 -6.96 -7.57
C ARG A 114 -13.36 -5.47 -7.15
N ALA A 115 -14.20 -5.05 -6.21
CA ALA A 115 -14.13 -3.70 -5.64
C ALA A 115 -12.86 -3.50 -4.80
N VAL A 116 -12.38 -4.55 -4.12
CA VAL A 116 -11.09 -4.51 -3.40
C VAL A 116 -9.93 -4.33 -4.37
N PHE A 117 -9.96 -5.03 -5.51
CA PHE A 117 -8.95 -4.90 -6.55
C PHE A 117 -8.91 -3.49 -7.14
N VAL A 118 -10.04 -2.99 -7.66
CA VAL A 118 -10.11 -1.68 -8.32
C VAL A 118 -9.89 -0.53 -7.35
N GLY A 119 -10.44 -0.63 -6.13
CA GLY A 119 -10.29 0.39 -5.10
C GLY A 119 -8.82 0.66 -4.73
N ARG A 120 -7.92 -0.31 -4.91
CA ARG A 120 -6.51 -0.14 -4.55
C ARG A 120 -5.70 0.71 -5.52
N PHE A 121 -6.20 0.99 -6.72
CA PHE A 121 -5.54 1.87 -7.67
C PHE A 121 -5.77 3.36 -7.40
N THR A 122 -6.61 3.70 -6.41
CA THR A 122 -6.82 5.09 -5.99
C THR A 122 -6.17 5.34 -4.64
N ALA A 123 -5.36 6.40 -4.53
CA ALA A 123 -4.53 6.67 -3.35
C ALA A 123 -5.33 6.76 -2.05
N VAL A 124 -6.54 7.33 -2.08
CA VAL A 124 -7.40 7.44 -0.90
C VAL A 124 -8.03 6.09 -0.53
N LEU A 125 -8.48 5.31 -1.51
CA LEU A 125 -9.15 4.05 -1.23
C LEU A 125 -8.15 2.93 -0.90
N ARG A 126 -6.89 2.99 -1.34
CA ARG A 126 -5.89 1.93 -1.06
C ARG A 126 -5.61 1.75 0.44
N THR A 127 -5.68 2.82 1.23
CA THR A 127 -5.49 2.80 2.70
C THR A 127 -6.80 2.51 3.44
N LEU A 128 -7.94 2.94 2.89
CA LEU A 128 -9.24 2.75 3.51
C LEU A 128 -9.83 1.35 3.28
N VAL A 129 -9.66 0.79 2.08
CA VAL A 129 -10.25 -0.51 1.69
C VAL A 129 -9.82 -1.65 2.63
N PRO A 130 -8.53 -1.85 2.98
CA PRO A 130 -8.12 -2.87 3.96
C PRO A 130 -8.90 -2.78 5.26
N THR A 131 -8.89 -1.57 5.83
CA THR A 131 -9.50 -1.25 7.11
C THR A 131 -11.03 -1.42 7.06
N LEU A 132 -11.67 -0.97 5.97
CA LEU A 132 -13.11 -1.13 5.76
C LEU A 132 -13.51 -2.61 5.61
N CYS A 133 -12.76 -3.40 4.84
CA CYS A 133 -12.99 -4.84 4.69
C CYS A 133 -12.86 -5.58 6.04
N GLY A 134 -11.89 -5.20 6.87
CA GLY A 134 -11.76 -5.72 8.23
C GLY A 134 -12.92 -5.31 9.13
N ALA A 135 -13.29 -4.02 9.07
CA ALA A 135 -14.34 -3.45 9.90
C ALA A 135 -15.73 -4.03 9.62
N THR A 136 -15.98 -4.37 8.36
CA THR A 136 -17.24 -4.97 7.89
C THR A 136 -17.30 -6.47 8.08
N GLY A 137 -16.16 -7.13 8.26
CA GLY A 137 -16.12 -8.57 8.46
C GLY A 137 -16.12 -9.41 7.20
N MET A 138 -15.64 -8.85 6.10
CA MET A 138 -15.33 -9.64 4.92
C MET A 138 -14.43 -10.83 5.31
N PRO A 139 -14.71 -12.07 4.89
CA PRO A 139 -13.88 -13.22 5.23
C PRO A 139 -12.41 -13.02 4.81
N LEU A 140 -11.48 -13.27 5.74
CA LEU A 140 -10.04 -13.02 5.52
C LEU A 140 -9.51 -13.72 4.28
N ARG A 141 -9.91 -14.97 4.01
CA ARG A 141 -9.50 -15.73 2.81
C ARG A 141 -9.89 -15.01 1.52
N ARG A 142 -11.11 -14.48 1.45
CA ARG A 142 -11.59 -13.72 0.29
C ARG A 142 -10.80 -12.42 0.17
N TYR A 143 -10.63 -11.69 1.27
CA TYR A 143 -9.83 -10.46 1.25
C TYR A 143 -8.39 -10.69 0.77
N LEU A 144 -7.71 -11.71 1.31
CA LEU A 144 -6.33 -12.05 0.97
C LEU A 144 -6.17 -12.39 -0.51
N LEU A 145 -7.11 -13.15 -1.11
CA LEU A 145 -7.02 -13.53 -2.52
C LEU A 145 -7.02 -12.30 -3.45
N TRP A 146 -7.92 -11.35 -3.18
CA TRP A 146 -8.02 -10.12 -3.96
C TRP A 146 -6.92 -9.12 -3.62
N SER A 147 -6.49 -9.09 -2.35
CA SER A 147 -5.35 -8.31 -1.89
C SER A 147 -4.06 -8.77 -2.56
N ALA A 148 -3.80 -10.08 -2.62
CA ALA A 148 -2.66 -10.67 -3.31
C ALA A 148 -2.66 -10.34 -4.79
N ALA A 149 -3.79 -10.54 -5.48
CA ALA A 149 -3.91 -10.19 -6.89
C ALA A 149 -3.60 -8.71 -7.16
N SER A 150 -4.15 -7.81 -6.35
CA SER A 150 -3.89 -6.38 -6.50
C SER A 150 -2.45 -5.98 -6.16
N SER A 151 -1.83 -6.57 -5.13
CA SER A 151 -0.43 -6.30 -4.77
C SER A 151 0.53 -6.83 -5.83
N ALA A 152 0.23 -7.99 -6.41
CA ALA A 152 1.02 -8.59 -7.49
C ALA A 152 0.96 -7.80 -8.81
N VAL A 153 -0.08 -6.97 -9.01
CA VAL A 153 -0.15 -6.07 -10.17
C VAL A 153 0.48 -4.71 -9.84
N TRP A 154 0.13 -4.15 -8.67
CA TRP A 154 0.53 -2.81 -8.30
C TRP A 154 2.04 -2.71 -8.01
N ALA A 155 2.59 -3.60 -7.19
CA ALA A 155 4.00 -3.48 -6.78
C ALA A 155 4.95 -3.59 -7.98
N PRO A 156 4.81 -4.58 -8.89
CA PRO A 156 5.64 -4.64 -10.08
C PRO A 156 5.48 -3.43 -11.00
N ALA A 157 4.26 -2.91 -11.18
CA ALA A 157 4.05 -1.73 -11.99
C ALA A 157 4.87 -0.52 -11.47
N PHE A 158 4.84 -0.26 -10.17
CA PHE A 158 5.59 0.87 -9.59
C PHE A 158 7.10 0.62 -9.54
N VAL A 159 7.56 -0.62 -9.28
CA VAL A 159 8.98 -0.96 -9.37
C VAL A 159 9.50 -0.77 -10.80
N LEU A 160 8.76 -1.26 -11.81
CA LEU A 160 9.15 -1.13 -13.22
C LEU A 160 9.13 0.32 -13.69
N ILE A 161 8.14 1.12 -13.27
CA ILE A 161 8.14 2.57 -13.52
C ILE A 161 9.42 3.21 -12.97
N GLY A 162 9.78 2.89 -11.73
CA GLY A 162 11.02 3.37 -11.13
C GLY A 162 12.28 2.91 -11.88
N TYR A 163 12.33 1.64 -12.27
CA TYR A 163 13.44 1.05 -13.01
C TYR A 163 13.66 1.73 -14.37
N VAL A 164 12.58 1.96 -15.13
CA VAL A 164 12.64 2.64 -16.44
C VAL A 164 12.90 4.14 -16.31
N MET A 165 12.51 4.76 -15.19
CA MET A 165 12.83 6.16 -14.89
C MET A 165 14.25 6.36 -14.34
N GLY A 166 14.94 5.29 -13.95
CA GLY A 166 16.31 5.36 -13.42
C GLY A 166 17.31 6.14 -14.29
N PRO A 167 17.33 5.97 -15.62
CA PRO A 167 18.16 6.76 -16.52
C PRO A 167 17.96 8.28 -16.45
N ALA A 168 16.80 8.76 -15.98
CA ALA A 168 16.44 10.18 -15.92
C ALA A 168 16.74 10.83 -14.54
N GLY A 169 17.29 10.06 -13.60
CA GLY A 169 17.72 10.57 -12.30
C GLY A 169 19.00 11.41 -12.37
N PRO A 170 19.24 12.30 -11.38
CA PRO A 170 20.57 12.86 -11.19
C PRO A 170 21.53 11.69 -10.89
N GLY A 171 22.43 11.42 -11.84
CA GLY A 171 23.53 10.48 -11.71
C GLY A 171 24.69 11.06 -10.92
#